data_AF-A0AAU3NWI8-F1
#
_entry.id   AF-A0AAU3NWI8-F1
#
_cell.length_a   1.000
_cell.length_b   1.000
_cell.length_c   1.000
_cell.angle_alpha   90.00
_cell.angle_beta   90.00
_cell.angle_gamma   90.00
#
_symmetry.space_group_name_H-M   'P 1'
#
loop_
_entity.id
_entity.type
_entity.pdbx_description
1 polymer ?
#
loop_
_entity_poly.entity_id
_entity_poly.type
_entity_poly.pdbx_seq_one_letter_code
_entity_poly.pdbx_strand_id
1 'polypeptide(L)'
;MSLQVKGLPEIPEETARVAWSAFPKGSLAMSVRDRLGKVFADELFAEAFGVRGAPGLSPALLSLVTVLQFTEDLTDRQAAAMAVRAIDWKYAMGMELSATGFDDSVLARFRARLVEHGMERLVFDRLLDWCREQGLVGAGGRQRTDSTHVISAVRDLNRLELAGESVRAALEALAVVAPVWLAETMNVPELALRYGGRVSGWKLPSSQVKRERLATVFGQDALALLRAVWAPTAPPVLRTLEPVALLRRITVQTYLVTTDARGREVIRKREAEQDGVPPGHLRLASPYDPDARWAAKGEDLFWCGYKIHLTESCDTPPEVEVEVEAGGGPSPVRLPLRLITDVHTTDATVPDVNATAPIQENLAMRDLTPGEHYLDAGYPSAALIQAAATQHITMVTPAPPDTSPQARTDTGYASTGKPARSTAPRAGPAPAGTRSSNTATTRSSSISPAATAGPAPPASSAPPPGAAPACSRFSPASFTRP
;
A
#
# COMPACT_ATOMS: atom_id res chain seq x y z
N MET A 1 -29.17 -1.36 -1.13
CA MET A 1 -29.50 -1.00 -2.53
C MET A 1 -29.46 -2.27 -3.34
N SER A 2 -30.34 -2.44 -4.32
CA SER A 2 -30.28 -3.58 -5.23
C SER A 2 -29.48 -3.26 -6.48
N LEU A 3 -28.76 -4.24 -7.03
CA LEU A 3 -28.15 -4.10 -8.36
C LEU A 3 -29.24 -4.10 -9.42
N GLN A 4 -29.20 -3.11 -10.31
CA GLN A 4 -29.94 -3.10 -11.55
C GLN A 4 -28.88 -3.05 -12.64
N VAL A 5 -28.71 -4.16 -13.36
CA VAL A 5 -27.73 -4.25 -14.44
C VAL A 5 -28.17 -3.25 -15.51
N LYS A 6 -27.45 -2.14 -15.60
CA LYS A 6 -27.66 -1.07 -16.59
C LYS A 6 -26.41 -0.88 -17.43
N GLY A 7 -25.26 -1.31 -16.92
CA GLY A 7 -23.96 -1.02 -17.50
C GLY A 7 -23.73 0.49 -17.56
N LEU A 8 -22.84 0.88 -18.46
CA LEU A 8 -22.65 2.27 -18.80
C LEU A 8 -23.81 2.79 -19.68
N PRO A 9 -24.54 3.85 -19.28
CA PRO A 9 -25.69 4.36 -20.04
C PRO A 9 -25.32 4.79 -21.46
N GLU A 10 -26.20 4.58 -22.44
CA GLU A 10 -26.00 5.14 -23.79
C GLU A 10 -25.83 6.66 -23.74
N ILE A 11 -24.96 7.20 -24.60
CA ILE A 11 -24.65 8.63 -24.60
C ILE A 11 -25.75 9.35 -25.41
N PRO A 12 -26.49 10.31 -24.81
CA PRO A 12 -27.49 11.07 -25.54
C PRO A 12 -26.87 11.82 -26.73
N GLU A 13 -27.56 11.84 -27.88
CA GLU A 13 -27.05 12.45 -29.11
C GLU A 13 -26.65 13.92 -28.93
N GLU A 14 -27.47 14.68 -28.17
CA GLU A 14 -27.18 16.08 -27.90
C GLU A 14 -25.91 16.24 -27.04
N THR A 15 -25.74 15.42 -26.00
CA THR A 15 -24.53 15.41 -25.17
C THR A 15 -23.31 15.06 -26.03
N ALA A 16 -23.41 14.06 -26.90
CA ALA A 16 -22.32 13.68 -27.80
C ALA A 16 -21.94 14.82 -28.75
N ARG A 17 -22.93 15.44 -29.40
CA ARG A 17 -22.71 16.56 -30.32
C ARG A 17 -22.02 17.74 -29.63
N VAL A 18 -22.50 18.12 -28.45
CA VAL A 18 -21.93 19.25 -27.68
C VAL A 18 -20.55 18.91 -27.16
N ALA A 19 -20.32 17.68 -26.67
CA ALA A 19 -19.01 17.24 -26.19
C ALA A 19 -17.95 17.26 -27.29
N TRP A 20 -18.24 16.69 -28.47
CA TRP A 20 -17.31 16.72 -29.59
C TRP A 20 -17.11 18.12 -30.18
N SER A 21 -18.10 19.00 -30.08
CA SER A 21 -17.93 20.41 -30.44
C SER A 21 -17.05 21.18 -29.45
N ALA A 22 -17.17 20.89 -28.14
CA ALA A 22 -16.38 21.54 -27.09
C ALA A 22 -14.94 20.98 -27.01
N PHE A 23 -14.78 19.69 -27.29
CA PHE A 23 -13.51 18.97 -27.28
C PHE A 23 -13.26 18.28 -28.63
N PRO A 24 -12.91 19.02 -29.70
CA PRO A 24 -12.72 18.43 -31.04
C PRO A 24 -11.61 17.36 -31.10
N LYS A 25 -10.65 17.39 -30.16
CA LYS A 25 -9.58 16.40 -30.03
C LYS A 25 -9.90 15.28 -29.02
N GLY A 26 -11.10 15.29 -28.46
CA GLY A 26 -11.48 14.50 -27.29
C GLY A 26 -10.88 15.04 -25.99
N SER A 27 -11.35 14.50 -24.87
CA SER A 27 -10.73 14.66 -23.56
C SER A 27 -10.35 13.29 -22.98
N LEU A 28 -9.69 13.28 -21.82
CA LEU A 28 -9.38 12.05 -21.10
C LEU A 28 -10.66 11.28 -20.76
N ALA A 29 -11.67 11.94 -20.20
CA ALA A 29 -12.94 11.33 -19.82
C ALA A 29 -13.65 10.70 -21.04
N MET A 30 -13.67 11.40 -22.18
CA MET A 30 -14.21 10.87 -23.43
C MET A 30 -13.42 9.65 -23.93
N SER A 31 -12.09 9.72 -23.89
CA SER A 31 -11.23 8.62 -24.35
C SER A 31 -11.37 7.36 -23.48
N VAL A 32 -11.45 7.53 -22.16
CA VAL A 32 -11.70 6.43 -21.22
C VAL A 32 -13.06 5.80 -21.53
N ARG A 33 -14.09 6.62 -21.73
CA ARG A 33 -15.43 6.12 -22.06
C ARG A 33 -15.43 5.31 -23.36
N ASP A 34 -14.85 5.86 -24.42
CA ASP A 34 -14.92 5.25 -25.75
C ASP A 34 -14.04 4.00 -25.87
N ARG A 35 -12.86 4.00 -25.26
CA ARG A 35 -11.88 2.92 -25.39
C ARG A 35 -11.95 1.89 -24.29
N LEU A 36 -12.23 2.32 -23.06
CA LEU A 36 -12.20 1.48 -21.86
C LEU A 36 -13.59 1.25 -21.25
N GLY A 37 -14.68 1.72 -21.89
CA GLY A 37 -16.04 1.53 -21.36
C GLY A 37 -16.38 0.07 -21.02
N LYS A 38 -15.85 -0.90 -21.78
CA LYS A 38 -16.06 -2.34 -21.55
C LYS A 38 -15.38 -2.89 -20.29
N VAL A 39 -14.42 -2.17 -19.72
CA VAL A 39 -13.78 -2.53 -18.44
C VAL A 39 -14.78 -2.35 -17.29
N PHE A 40 -15.74 -1.44 -17.44
CA PHE A 40 -16.75 -1.13 -16.43
C PHE A 40 -18.04 -1.90 -16.73
N ALA A 41 -18.26 -2.99 -15.99
CA ALA A 41 -19.44 -3.85 -16.12
C ALA A 41 -20.12 -4.02 -14.75
N ASP A 42 -21.45 -3.90 -14.71
CA ASP A 42 -22.22 -3.94 -13.46
C ASP A 42 -22.22 -5.34 -12.84
N GLU A 43 -22.20 -6.36 -13.68
CA GLU A 43 -22.25 -7.77 -13.34
C GLU A 43 -21.09 -8.18 -12.43
N LEU A 44 -19.93 -7.52 -12.58
CA LEU A 44 -18.75 -7.77 -11.77
C LEU A 44 -18.97 -7.42 -10.29
N PHE A 45 -19.95 -6.56 -9.99
CA PHE A 45 -20.25 -6.10 -8.63
C PHE A 45 -21.43 -6.83 -8.00
N ALA A 46 -21.95 -7.89 -8.62
CA ALA A 46 -23.18 -8.56 -8.18
C ALA A 46 -23.12 -9.00 -6.70
N GLU A 47 -21.97 -9.49 -6.21
CA GLU A 47 -21.86 -9.97 -4.83
C GLU A 47 -21.88 -8.85 -3.79
N ALA A 48 -21.49 -7.63 -4.17
CA ALA A 48 -21.49 -6.47 -3.28
C ALA A 48 -22.88 -5.81 -3.13
N PHE A 49 -23.86 -6.20 -3.95
CA PHE A 49 -25.17 -5.57 -3.99
C PHE A 49 -26.28 -6.59 -3.71
N GLY A 50 -27.27 -6.16 -2.92
CA GLY A 50 -28.40 -7.04 -2.59
C GLY A 50 -29.29 -7.33 -3.80
N VAL A 51 -30.06 -8.42 -3.74
CA VAL A 51 -31.09 -8.73 -4.75
C VAL A 51 -32.32 -7.81 -4.60
N ARG A 52 -32.60 -7.33 -3.37
CA ARG A 52 -33.76 -6.48 -3.03
C ARG A 52 -33.30 -5.14 -2.43
N GLY A 53 -33.99 -4.05 -2.75
CA GLY A 53 -33.76 -2.71 -2.19
C GLY A 53 -34.10 -1.59 -3.18
N ALA A 54 -33.90 -0.34 -2.75
CA ALA A 54 -34.02 0.81 -3.65
C ALA A 54 -32.96 0.73 -4.78
N PRO A 55 -33.30 1.12 -6.02
CA PRO A 55 -32.37 1.12 -7.14
C PRO A 55 -31.23 2.12 -6.87
N GLY A 56 -30.00 1.63 -6.91
CA GLY A 56 -28.81 2.49 -6.83
C GLY A 56 -28.37 3.00 -8.21
N LEU A 57 -27.40 3.91 -8.21
CA LEU A 57 -26.60 4.18 -9.41
C LEU A 57 -25.82 2.93 -9.82
N SER A 58 -25.53 2.81 -11.13
CA SER A 58 -24.75 1.70 -11.67
C SER A 58 -23.35 1.67 -11.03
N PRO A 59 -22.89 0.52 -10.49
CA PRO A 59 -21.52 0.40 -9.98
C PRO A 59 -20.46 0.53 -11.08
N ALA A 60 -20.75 0.16 -12.33
CA ALA A 60 -19.86 0.45 -13.47
C ALA A 60 -19.67 1.97 -13.64
N LEU A 61 -20.75 2.74 -13.59
CA LEU A 61 -20.70 4.19 -13.64
C LEU A 61 -19.91 4.79 -12.46
N LEU A 62 -20.19 4.33 -11.24
CA LEU A 62 -19.48 4.80 -10.05
C LEU A 62 -17.99 4.46 -10.08
N SER A 63 -17.62 3.33 -10.68
CA SER A 63 -16.22 2.93 -10.91
C SER A 63 -15.53 3.86 -11.89
N LEU A 64 -16.16 4.15 -13.03
CA LEU A 64 -15.65 5.11 -14.01
C LEU A 64 -15.44 6.49 -13.38
N VAL A 65 -16.43 6.99 -12.64
CA VAL A 65 -16.35 8.27 -11.93
C VAL A 65 -15.24 8.26 -10.88
N THR A 66 -15.06 7.14 -10.17
CA THR A 66 -13.99 7.00 -9.18
C THR A 66 -12.62 7.05 -9.85
N VAL A 67 -12.42 6.39 -10.99
CA VAL A 67 -11.16 6.46 -11.75
C VAL A 67 -10.87 7.89 -12.20
N LEU A 68 -11.85 8.59 -12.79
CA LEU A 68 -11.68 9.99 -13.21
C LEU A 68 -11.42 10.91 -12.02
N GLN A 69 -12.12 10.71 -10.90
CA GLN A 69 -11.92 11.45 -9.66
C GLN A 69 -10.47 11.39 -9.21
N PHE A 70 -9.88 10.19 -9.11
CA PHE A 70 -8.48 10.05 -8.67
C PHE A 70 -7.48 10.52 -9.73
N THR A 71 -7.79 10.35 -11.01
CA THR A 71 -6.90 10.78 -12.10
C THR A 71 -6.81 12.31 -12.18
N GLU A 72 -7.88 13.01 -11.83
CA GLU A 72 -7.95 14.47 -11.80
C GLU A 72 -7.72 15.08 -10.39
N ASP A 73 -7.33 14.27 -9.40
CA ASP A 73 -7.09 14.68 -8.00
C ASP A 73 -8.26 15.45 -7.36
N LEU A 74 -9.48 14.91 -7.50
CA LEU A 74 -10.71 15.56 -7.05
C LEU A 74 -11.21 14.99 -5.72
N THR A 75 -11.71 15.86 -4.84
CA THR A 75 -12.55 15.45 -3.71
C THR A 75 -13.91 14.92 -4.17
N ASP A 76 -14.61 14.16 -3.33
CA ASP A 76 -15.94 13.62 -3.66
C ASP A 76 -16.93 14.72 -4.09
N ARG A 77 -16.91 15.86 -3.40
CA ARG A 77 -17.74 17.03 -3.74
C ARG A 77 -17.35 17.66 -5.08
N GLN A 78 -16.06 17.71 -5.38
CA GLN A 78 -15.60 18.22 -6.68
C GLN A 78 -15.97 17.26 -7.81
N ALA A 79 -15.84 15.94 -7.62
CA ALA A 79 -16.28 14.94 -8.59
C ALA A 79 -17.80 15.01 -8.85
N ALA A 80 -18.60 15.13 -7.80
CA ALA A 80 -20.04 15.36 -7.93
C ALA A 80 -20.34 16.67 -8.67
N ALA A 81 -19.60 17.75 -8.40
CA ALA A 81 -19.73 19.01 -9.14
C ALA A 81 -19.31 18.89 -10.61
N MET A 82 -18.26 18.11 -10.93
CA MET A 82 -17.84 17.81 -12.30
C MET A 82 -18.95 17.10 -13.07
N ALA A 83 -19.67 16.18 -12.43
CA ALA A 83 -20.81 15.50 -13.05
C ALA A 83 -21.94 16.44 -13.50
N VAL A 84 -22.05 17.62 -12.89
CA VAL A 84 -23.03 18.65 -13.24
C VAL A 84 -22.48 19.64 -14.27
N ARG A 85 -21.24 20.10 -14.12
CA ARG A 85 -20.72 21.26 -14.87
C ARG A 85 -19.89 20.89 -16.11
N ALA A 86 -19.25 19.72 -16.10
CA ALA A 86 -18.26 19.36 -17.13
C ALA A 86 -18.90 18.50 -18.22
N ILE A 87 -18.87 19.02 -19.46
CA ILE A 87 -19.53 18.42 -20.62
C ILE A 87 -18.92 17.06 -20.97
N ASP A 88 -17.61 16.94 -20.86
CA ASP A 88 -16.89 15.69 -21.12
C ASP A 88 -17.11 14.63 -20.03
N TRP A 89 -17.30 15.02 -18.78
CA TRP A 89 -17.76 14.12 -17.72
C TRP A 89 -19.21 13.65 -17.97
N LYS A 90 -20.11 14.56 -18.37
CA LYS A 90 -21.47 14.17 -18.80
C LYS A 90 -21.45 13.20 -19.96
N TYR A 91 -20.56 13.40 -20.93
CA TYR A 91 -20.32 12.44 -22.01
C TYR A 91 -19.86 11.09 -21.48
N ALA A 92 -18.82 11.06 -20.64
CA ALA A 92 -18.27 9.82 -20.10
C ALA A 92 -19.31 9.02 -19.31
N MET A 93 -20.17 9.70 -18.56
CA MET A 93 -21.22 9.08 -17.76
C MET A 93 -22.48 8.71 -18.57
N GLY A 94 -22.62 9.19 -19.82
CA GLY A 94 -23.87 9.04 -20.60
C GLY A 94 -25.04 9.83 -20.03
N MET A 95 -24.79 11.04 -19.51
CA MET A 95 -25.82 11.91 -18.90
C MET A 95 -26.36 12.95 -19.88
N GLU A 96 -27.62 13.34 -19.71
CA GLU A 96 -28.18 14.51 -20.37
C GLU A 96 -27.49 15.82 -19.91
N LEU A 97 -27.48 16.82 -20.78
CA LEU A 97 -26.95 18.15 -20.46
C LEU A 97 -27.68 18.81 -19.28
N SER A 98 -28.99 18.58 -19.18
CA SER A 98 -29.88 19.06 -18.10
C SER A 98 -29.72 18.32 -16.77
N ALA A 99 -29.04 17.16 -16.75
CA ALA A 99 -28.99 16.31 -15.56
C ALA A 99 -28.25 16.98 -14.39
N THR A 100 -28.78 16.80 -13.17
CA THR A 100 -28.34 17.47 -11.94
C THR A 100 -27.26 16.72 -11.15
N GLY A 101 -26.64 15.68 -11.71
CA GLY A 101 -25.56 14.93 -11.05
C GLY A 101 -26.06 13.93 -10.01
N PHE A 102 -25.23 13.68 -8.99
CA PHE A 102 -25.51 12.79 -7.87
C PHE A 102 -24.92 13.36 -6.57
N ASP A 103 -25.38 12.84 -5.43
CA ASP A 103 -24.90 13.24 -4.10
C ASP A 103 -23.48 12.71 -3.81
N ASP A 104 -22.58 13.54 -3.30
CA ASP A 104 -21.16 13.19 -3.11
C ASP A 104 -20.95 12.00 -2.16
N SER A 105 -21.85 11.77 -1.21
CA SER A 105 -21.76 10.66 -0.27
C SER A 105 -21.87 9.29 -0.92
N VAL A 106 -22.39 9.21 -2.16
CA VAL A 106 -22.51 7.96 -2.90
C VAL A 106 -21.14 7.36 -3.23
N LEU A 107 -20.13 8.19 -3.53
CA LEU A 107 -18.77 7.72 -3.86
C LEU A 107 -18.09 7.10 -2.63
N ALA A 108 -18.18 7.76 -1.48
CA ALA A 108 -17.64 7.23 -0.24
C ALA A 108 -18.30 5.90 0.16
N ARG A 109 -19.64 5.82 0.04
CA ARG A 109 -20.40 4.58 0.31
C ARG A 109 -20.07 3.46 -0.67
N PHE A 110 -19.84 3.80 -1.94
CA PHE A 110 -19.44 2.83 -2.96
C PHE A 110 -18.08 2.22 -2.63
N ARG A 111 -17.07 3.05 -2.36
CA ARG A 111 -15.73 2.56 -1.98
C ARG A 111 -15.75 1.74 -0.70
N ALA A 112 -16.48 2.19 0.33
CA ALA A 112 -16.62 1.43 1.59
C ALA A 112 -17.21 0.03 1.34
N ARG A 113 -18.21 -0.07 0.46
CA ARG A 113 -18.80 -1.34 0.06
C ARG A 113 -17.81 -2.23 -0.70
N LEU A 114 -16.98 -1.67 -1.59
CA LEU A 114 -15.95 -2.47 -2.27
C LEU A 114 -14.97 -3.09 -1.27
N VAL A 115 -14.55 -2.33 -0.26
CA VAL A 115 -13.67 -2.83 0.81
C VAL A 115 -14.35 -3.92 1.64
N GLU A 116 -15.59 -3.69 2.08
CA GLU A 116 -16.37 -4.68 2.86
C GLU A 116 -16.51 -6.03 2.16
N HIS A 117 -16.54 -6.03 0.83
CA HIS A 117 -16.66 -7.23 -0.01
C HIS A 117 -15.33 -7.68 -0.66
N GLY A 118 -14.19 -7.05 -0.35
CA GLY A 118 -12.88 -7.43 -0.92
C GLY A 118 -12.75 -7.18 -2.43
N MET A 119 -13.54 -6.28 -3.00
CA MET A 119 -13.62 -5.98 -4.45
C MET A 119 -12.75 -4.81 -4.90
N GLU A 120 -11.81 -4.37 -4.06
CA GLU A 120 -10.96 -3.20 -4.27
C GLU A 120 -10.15 -3.26 -5.58
N ARG A 121 -9.75 -4.49 -5.97
CA ARG A 121 -8.89 -4.76 -7.12
C ARG A 121 -9.65 -5.04 -8.41
N LEU A 122 -10.96 -5.20 -8.35
CA LEU A 122 -11.79 -5.74 -9.43
C LEU A 122 -11.63 -4.97 -10.76
N VAL A 123 -11.70 -3.64 -10.71
CA VAL A 123 -11.57 -2.78 -11.90
C VAL A 123 -10.13 -2.79 -12.43
N PHE A 124 -9.13 -2.84 -11.55
CA PHE A 124 -7.72 -2.92 -11.93
C PHE A 124 -7.42 -4.24 -12.64
N ASP A 125 -7.89 -5.36 -12.08
CA ASP A 125 -7.71 -6.69 -12.66
C ASP A 125 -8.41 -6.79 -14.02
N ARG A 126 -9.63 -6.24 -14.15
CA ARG A 126 -10.33 -6.20 -15.44
C ARG A 126 -9.63 -5.32 -16.48
N LEU A 127 -9.01 -4.21 -16.05
CA LEU A 127 -8.21 -3.37 -16.93
C LEU A 127 -6.97 -4.13 -17.43
N LEU A 128 -6.31 -4.90 -16.57
CA LEU A 128 -5.17 -5.73 -16.96
C LEU A 128 -5.55 -6.84 -17.94
N ASP A 129 -6.69 -7.51 -17.72
CA ASP A 129 -7.22 -8.49 -18.67
C ASP A 129 -7.46 -7.84 -20.04
N TRP A 130 -8.09 -6.68 -20.07
CA TRP A 130 -8.29 -5.94 -21.32
C TRP A 130 -6.94 -5.59 -21.98
N CYS A 131 -5.97 -5.09 -21.21
CA CYS A 131 -4.64 -4.79 -21.74
C CYS A 131 -3.96 -6.03 -22.33
N ARG A 132 -4.11 -7.20 -21.70
CA ARG A 132 -3.61 -8.48 -22.20
C ARG A 132 -4.33 -8.91 -23.48
N GLU A 133 -5.65 -8.82 -23.53
CA GLU A 133 -6.45 -9.10 -24.73
C GLU A 133 -6.03 -8.21 -25.91
N GLN A 134 -5.58 -6.98 -25.65
CA GLN A 134 -5.05 -6.04 -26.65
C GLN A 134 -3.55 -6.23 -26.96
N GLY A 135 -2.90 -7.22 -26.35
CA GLY A 135 -1.46 -7.49 -26.51
C GLY A 135 -0.56 -6.36 -25.98
N LEU A 136 -1.01 -5.60 -24.98
CA LEU A 136 -0.24 -4.52 -24.35
C LEU A 136 0.66 -5.01 -23.21
N VAL A 137 0.26 -6.11 -22.56
CA VAL A 137 1.01 -6.80 -21.50
C VAL A 137 0.89 -8.31 -21.67
N GLY A 138 1.86 -9.06 -21.16
CA GLY A 138 1.85 -10.52 -21.17
C GLY A 138 2.90 -11.11 -20.23
N ALA A 139 2.86 -12.43 -20.07
CA ALA A 139 3.84 -13.18 -19.30
C ALA A 139 5.20 -13.27 -20.03
N GLY A 140 6.25 -13.60 -19.27
CA GLY A 140 7.59 -13.87 -19.78
C GLY A 140 8.45 -12.64 -20.05
N GLY A 141 7.89 -11.43 -19.98
CA GLY A 141 8.62 -10.17 -20.10
C GLY A 141 9.41 -9.78 -18.85
N ARG A 142 10.00 -8.59 -18.91
CA ARG A 142 10.69 -7.94 -17.80
C ARG A 142 9.71 -7.11 -16.98
N GLN A 143 9.70 -7.33 -15.67
CA GLN A 143 8.96 -6.48 -14.74
C GLN A 143 9.85 -6.06 -13.59
N ARG A 144 9.60 -4.86 -13.05
CA ARG A 144 10.31 -4.34 -11.88
C ARG A 144 9.35 -4.01 -10.77
N THR A 145 9.74 -4.31 -9.54
CA THR A 145 8.97 -3.94 -8.34
C THR A 145 9.80 -3.03 -7.46
N ASP A 146 9.19 -1.91 -7.05
CA ASP A 146 9.76 -1.00 -6.07
C ASP A 146 8.69 -0.62 -5.02
N SER A 147 9.15 -0.26 -3.82
CA SER A 147 8.28 0.16 -2.73
C SER A 147 8.32 1.66 -2.51
N THR A 148 7.16 2.24 -2.25
CA THR A 148 7.04 3.61 -1.72
C THR A 148 6.14 3.64 -0.50
N HIS A 149 6.14 4.75 0.22
CA HIS A 149 5.31 4.94 1.40
C HIS A 149 3.96 5.53 1.03
N VAL A 150 2.93 5.15 1.78
CA VAL A 150 1.61 5.78 1.72
C VAL A 150 1.34 6.39 3.08
N ILE A 151 1.08 7.69 3.09
CA ILE A 151 0.76 8.44 4.31
C ILE A 151 -0.71 8.20 4.63
N SER A 152 -1.00 7.77 5.86
CA SER A 152 -2.39 7.61 6.29
C SER A 152 -3.07 8.98 6.37
N ALA A 153 -4.34 9.05 5.96
CA ALA A 153 -5.15 10.27 6.00
C ALA A 153 -5.68 10.57 7.42
N VAL A 154 -4.85 10.38 8.43
CA VAL A 154 -5.14 10.69 9.84
C VAL A 154 -4.14 11.73 10.35
N ARG A 155 -4.50 12.39 11.45
CA ARG A 155 -3.56 13.30 12.09
C ARG A 155 -2.46 12.52 12.77
N ASP A 156 -1.21 12.97 12.61
CA ASP A 156 -0.12 12.50 13.45
C ASP A 156 -0.36 12.90 14.90
N LEU A 157 -0.35 11.91 15.79
CA LEU A 157 -0.56 12.09 17.22
C LEU A 157 0.73 11.75 17.95
N ASN A 158 1.22 12.70 18.75
CA ASN A 158 2.23 12.36 19.75
C ASN A 158 1.61 11.48 20.84
N ARG A 159 2.44 10.85 21.68
CA ARG A 159 1.99 9.88 22.67
C ARG A 159 0.97 10.42 23.69
N LEU A 160 1.01 11.72 24.01
CA LEU A 160 0.04 12.35 24.91
C LEU A 160 -1.30 12.62 24.20
N GLU A 161 -1.24 13.09 22.96
CA GLU A 161 -2.43 13.29 22.13
C GLU A 161 -3.12 11.97 21.83
N LEU A 162 -2.37 10.91 21.51
CA LEU A 162 -2.90 9.57 21.29
C LEU A 162 -3.66 9.07 22.52
N ALA A 163 -3.12 9.27 23.72
CA ALA A 163 -3.79 8.87 24.96
C ALA A 163 -5.15 9.59 25.13
N GLY A 164 -5.18 10.91 24.95
CA GLY A 164 -6.41 11.69 25.09
C GLY A 164 -7.43 11.47 23.98
N GLU A 165 -6.99 11.45 22.72
CA GLU A 165 -7.87 11.26 21.56
C GLU A 165 -8.47 9.86 21.54
N SER A 166 -7.78 8.84 22.07
CA SER A 166 -8.36 7.50 22.23
C SER A 166 -9.49 7.45 23.24
N VAL A 167 -9.38 8.20 24.34
CA VAL A 167 -10.50 8.35 25.30
C VAL A 167 -11.67 9.05 24.63
N ARG A 168 -11.41 10.15 23.92
CA ARG A 168 -12.45 10.84 23.14
C ARG A 168 -13.15 9.91 22.15
N ALA A 169 -12.40 9.16 21.34
CA ALA A 169 -12.95 8.27 20.33
C ALA A 169 -13.86 7.19 20.95
N ALA A 170 -13.46 6.61 22.08
CA ALA A 170 -14.30 5.68 22.82
C ALA A 170 -15.56 6.35 23.39
N LEU A 171 -15.45 7.56 23.96
CA LEU A 171 -16.59 8.31 24.47
C LEU A 171 -17.59 8.68 23.37
N GLU A 172 -17.14 9.09 22.19
CA GLU A 172 -18.03 9.37 21.05
C GLU A 172 -18.82 8.12 20.63
N ALA A 173 -18.15 6.97 20.52
CA ALA A 173 -18.81 5.71 20.19
C ALA A 173 -19.83 5.29 21.26
N LEU A 174 -19.46 5.41 22.54
CA LEU A 174 -20.35 5.09 23.66
C LEU A 174 -21.55 6.05 23.74
N ALA A 175 -21.36 7.33 23.44
CA ALA A 175 -22.44 8.32 23.43
C ALA A 175 -23.47 8.04 22.32
N VAL A 176 -23.05 7.46 21.20
CA VAL A 176 -23.97 7.03 20.13
C VAL A 176 -24.70 5.74 20.50
N VAL A 177 -23.99 4.75 21.05
CA VAL A 177 -24.53 3.39 21.26
C VAL A 177 -25.33 3.25 22.56
N ALA A 178 -24.87 3.87 23.65
CA ALA A 178 -25.51 3.76 24.96
C ALA A 178 -25.42 5.09 25.75
N PRO A 179 -26.09 6.15 25.27
CA PRO A 179 -26.03 7.48 25.89
C PRO A 179 -26.53 7.50 27.34
N VAL A 180 -27.61 6.78 27.64
CA VAL A 180 -28.20 6.72 28.99
C VAL A 180 -27.24 6.06 29.97
N TRP A 181 -26.71 4.89 29.62
CA TRP A 181 -25.72 4.18 30.43
C TRP A 181 -24.47 5.04 30.69
N LEU A 182 -23.98 5.74 29.67
CA LEU A 182 -22.81 6.61 29.80
C LEU A 182 -23.08 7.76 30.78
N ALA A 183 -24.26 8.38 30.72
CA ALA A 183 -24.66 9.46 31.61
C ALA A 183 -24.86 9.01 33.07
N GLU A 184 -25.34 7.79 33.28
CA GLU A 184 -25.54 7.21 34.62
C GLU A 184 -24.22 6.74 35.26
N THR A 185 -23.26 6.28 34.44
CA THR A 185 -22.04 5.64 34.92
C THR A 185 -20.86 6.61 35.06
N MET A 186 -20.81 7.66 34.24
CA MET A 186 -19.68 8.58 34.14
C MET A 186 -20.11 10.04 34.34
N ASN A 187 -19.20 10.89 34.83
CA ASN A 187 -19.41 12.34 34.89
C ASN A 187 -19.29 12.97 33.48
N VAL A 188 -20.35 12.81 32.68
CA VAL A 188 -20.39 13.31 31.29
C VAL A 188 -20.11 14.82 31.19
N PRO A 189 -20.64 15.71 32.05
CA PRO A 189 -20.29 17.13 32.02
C PRO A 189 -18.78 17.40 32.13
N GLU A 190 -18.08 16.72 33.06
CA GLU A 190 -16.64 16.88 33.24
C GLU A 190 -15.84 16.30 32.07
N LEU A 191 -16.28 15.14 31.54
CA LEU A 191 -15.66 14.54 30.37
C LEU A 191 -15.89 15.40 29.11
N ALA A 192 -17.05 16.01 28.96
CA ALA A 192 -17.36 16.91 27.83
C ALA A 192 -16.49 18.17 27.84
N LEU A 193 -16.15 18.72 29.02
CA LEU A 193 -15.21 19.84 29.11
C LEU A 193 -13.81 19.47 28.60
N ARG A 194 -13.36 18.23 28.82
CA ARG A 194 -12.02 17.76 28.44
C ARG A 194 -11.95 17.20 27.02
N TYR A 195 -12.97 16.43 26.63
CA TYR A 195 -13.00 15.63 25.40
C TYR A 195 -14.07 16.10 24.40
N GLY A 196 -14.82 17.17 24.68
CA GLY A 196 -15.83 17.72 23.77
C GLY A 196 -15.23 18.30 22.48
N GLY A 197 -14.00 18.82 22.56
CA GLY A 197 -13.17 19.14 21.40
C GLY A 197 -12.09 18.08 21.13
N ARG A 198 -11.58 18.02 19.89
CA ARG A 198 -10.43 17.16 19.55
C ARG A 198 -9.22 17.53 20.41
N VAL A 199 -8.51 16.51 20.90
CA VAL A 199 -7.26 16.71 21.64
C VAL A 199 -6.20 17.14 20.65
N SER A 200 -5.58 18.30 20.89
CA SER A 200 -4.69 18.95 19.91
C SER A 200 -3.48 19.56 20.59
N GLY A 201 -2.30 19.36 19.99
CA GLY A 201 -1.02 19.91 20.42
C GLY A 201 -1.03 21.41 20.63
N TRP A 202 -1.81 22.13 19.80
CA TRP A 202 -2.02 23.56 19.90
C TRP A 202 -2.71 24.01 21.20
N LYS A 203 -3.48 23.12 21.83
CA LYS A 203 -4.19 23.36 23.10
C LYS A 203 -3.49 22.73 24.29
N LEU A 204 -2.38 22.02 24.08
CA LEU A 204 -1.65 21.39 25.17
C LEU A 204 -0.92 22.44 26.01
N PRO A 205 -0.82 22.23 27.33
CA PRO A 205 -0.02 23.11 28.18
C PRO A 205 1.45 23.16 27.72
N SER A 206 2.03 24.36 27.72
CA SER A 206 3.46 24.55 27.41
C SER A 206 4.38 23.96 28.49
N SER A 207 3.95 23.97 29.75
CA SER A 207 4.72 23.45 30.88
C SER A 207 4.75 21.93 30.91
N GLN A 208 5.95 21.35 31.04
CA GLN A 208 6.18 19.91 31.17
C GLN A 208 5.37 19.29 32.33
N VAL A 209 5.39 19.93 33.50
CA VAL A 209 4.64 19.47 34.69
C VAL A 209 3.13 19.42 34.41
N LYS A 210 2.60 20.41 33.68
CA LYS A 210 1.18 20.41 33.29
C LYS A 210 0.87 19.31 32.28
N ARG A 211 1.78 18.99 31.35
CA ARG A 211 1.64 17.88 30.40
C ARG A 211 1.67 16.52 31.10
N GLU A 212 2.54 16.35 32.10
CA GLU A 212 2.59 15.13 32.92
C GLU A 212 1.31 14.95 33.73
N ARG A 213 0.81 16.02 34.36
CA ARG A 213 -0.48 15.97 35.06
C ARG A 213 -1.61 15.61 34.10
N LEU A 214 -1.65 16.18 32.90
CA LEU A 214 -2.65 15.85 31.89
C LEU A 214 -2.53 14.38 31.42
N ALA A 215 -1.31 13.87 31.27
CA ALA A 215 -1.07 12.46 30.93
C ALA A 215 -1.65 11.53 32.00
N THR A 216 -1.46 11.85 33.29
CA THR A 216 -2.05 11.08 34.40
C THR A 216 -3.58 11.12 34.34
N VAL A 217 -4.15 12.31 34.11
CA VAL A 217 -5.59 12.50 33.99
C VAL A 217 -6.18 11.65 32.85
N PHE A 218 -5.57 11.67 31.67
CA PHE A 218 -6.01 10.82 30.55
C PHE A 218 -5.92 9.32 30.88
N GLY A 219 -4.86 8.89 31.57
CA GLY A 219 -4.75 7.51 32.04
C GLY A 219 -5.87 7.14 33.01
N GLN A 220 -6.17 8.01 33.98
CA GLN A 220 -7.24 7.79 34.95
C GLN A 220 -8.60 7.67 34.30
N ASP A 221 -8.93 8.57 33.36
CA ASP A 221 -10.20 8.51 32.63
C ASP A 221 -10.30 7.24 31.79
N ALA A 222 -9.23 6.88 31.07
CA ALA A 222 -9.17 5.66 30.28
C ALA A 222 -9.44 4.42 31.16
N LEU A 223 -8.75 4.32 32.30
CA LEU A 223 -8.90 3.20 33.22
C LEU A 223 -10.31 3.15 33.83
N ALA A 224 -10.86 4.30 34.23
CA ALA A 224 -12.22 4.39 34.77
C ALA A 224 -13.26 3.95 33.74
N LEU A 225 -13.14 4.44 32.50
CA LEU A 225 -14.04 4.09 31.41
C LEU A 225 -13.95 2.59 31.06
N LEU A 226 -12.75 2.04 30.96
CA LEU A 226 -12.54 0.61 30.71
C LEU A 226 -13.09 -0.25 31.86
N ARG A 227 -12.94 0.16 33.12
CA ARG A 227 -13.55 -0.56 34.25
C ARG A 227 -15.06 -0.54 34.20
N ALA A 228 -15.65 0.61 33.87
CA ALA A 228 -17.08 0.75 33.70
C ALA A 228 -17.62 -0.18 32.61
N VAL A 229 -16.99 -0.21 31.42
CA VAL A 229 -17.44 -1.06 30.30
C VAL A 229 -17.30 -2.57 30.61
N TRP A 230 -16.30 -2.96 31.41
CA TRP A 230 -16.11 -4.36 31.81
C TRP A 230 -16.84 -4.75 33.11
N ALA A 231 -17.56 -3.84 33.75
CA ALA A 231 -18.36 -4.15 34.92
C ALA A 231 -19.44 -5.20 34.56
N PRO A 232 -19.82 -6.10 35.50
CA PRO A 232 -20.87 -7.11 35.24
C PRO A 232 -22.22 -6.50 34.85
N THR A 233 -22.50 -5.27 35.27
CA THR A 233 -23.74 -4.54 35.00
C THR A 233 -23.74 -3.78 33.68
N ALA A 234 -22.60 -3.69 32.98
CA ALA A 234 -22.50 -2.94 31.73
C ALA A 234 -23.09 -3.74 30.54
N PRO A 235 -23.77 -3.07 29.58
CA PRO A 235 -24.26 -3.73 28.38
C PRO A 235 -23.13 -4.45 27.61
N PRO A 236 -23.27 -5.75 27.28
CA PRO A 236 -22.20 -6.52 26.64
C PRO A 236 -21.71 -5.94 25.30
N VAL A 237 -22.62 -5.31 24.55
CA VAL A 237 -22.33 -4.67 23.25
C VAL A 237 -21.24 -3.58 23.34
N LEU A 238 -21.06 -2.96 24.51
CA LEU A 238 -20.05 -1.91 24.67
C LEU A 238 -18.62 -2.45 24.53
N ARG A 239 -18.41 -3.73 24.86
CA ARG A 239 -17.10 -4.40 24.78
C ARG A 239 -16.73 -4.78 23.34
N THR A 240 -17.71 -4.82 22.44
CA THR A 240 -17.50 -5.16 21.03
C THR A 240 -17.26 -3.93 20.16
N LEU A 241 -17.37 -2.72 20.72
CA LEU A 241 -17.11 -1.48 19.98
C LEU A 241 -15.61 -1.35 19.72
N GLU A 242 -15.25 -1.17 18.45
CA GLU A 242 -13.86 -1.04 18.03
C GLU A 242 -13.12 0.10 18.74
N PRO A 243 -13.66 1.33 18.88
CA PRO A 243 -12.98 2.40 19.63
C PRO A 243 -12.69 2.03 21.09
N VAL A 244 -13.53 1.21 21.73
CA VAL A 244 -13.29 0.72 23.10
C VAL A 244 -12.17 -0.32 23.13
N ALA A 245 -12.13 -1.23 22.14
CA ALA A 245 -11.04 -2.18 21.99
C ALA A 245 -9.69 -1.49 21.71
N LEU A 246 -9.70 -0.45 20.86
CA LEU A 246 -8.52 0.37 20.57
C LEU A 246 -8.05 1.15 21.80
N LEU A 247 -8.98 1.77 22.54
CA LEU A 247 -8.65 2.43 23.82
C LEU A 247 -7.93 1.46 24.76
N ARG A 248 -8.45 0.24 24.93
CA ARG A 248 -7.80 -0.78 25.78
C ARG A 248 -6.36 -1.06 25.35
N ARG A 249 -6.12 -1.29 24.06
CA ARG A 249 -4.76 -1.54 23.51
C ARG A 249 -3.84 -0.35 23.74
N ILE A 250 -4.32 0.86 23.47
CA ILE A 250 -3.56 2.10 23.61
C ILE A 250 -3.26 2.40 25.09
N THR A 251 -4.19 2.10 26.01
CA THR A 251 -3.96 2.23 27.46
C THR A 251 -2.84 1.29 27.91
N VAL A 252 -2.85 0.02 27.51
CA VAL A 252 -1.79 -0.94 27.85
C VAL A 252 -0.43 -0.54 27.27
N GLN A 253 -0.42 -0.04 26.03
CA GLN A 253 0.76 0.49 25.34
C GLN A 253 1.33 1.72 26.06
N THR A 254 0.48 2.56 26.64
CA THR A 254 0.87 3.89 27.14
C THR A 254 1.10 3.92 28.64
N TYR A 255 0.40 3.09 29.41
CA TYR A 255 0.33 3.17 30.86
C TYR A 255 0.63 1.83 31.55
N LEU A 256 1.01 1.93 32.81
CA LEU A 256 1.12 0.84 33.78
C LEU A 256 0.26 1.17 34.99
N VAL A 257 -0.34 0.13 35.54
CA VAL A 257 -1.01 0.19 36.83
C VAL A 257 -0.05 -0.32 37.89
N THR A 258 0.23 0.51 38.88
CA THR A 258 1.20 0.23 39.95
C THR A 258 0.57 0.50 41.30
N THR A 259 1.17 0.00 42.36
CA THR A 259 0.75 0.30 43.74
C THR A 259 1.72 1.31 44.33
N ASP A 260 1.21 2.42 44.87
CA ASP A 260 2.04 3.40 45.55
C ASP A 260 2.52 2.89 46.93
N ALA A 261 3.43 3.63 47.56
CA ALA A 261 3.96 3.30 48.88
C ALA A 261 2.87 3.23 50.00
N ARG A 262 1.64 3.68 49.72
CA ARG A 262 0.50 3.65 50.64
C ARG A 262 -0.49 2.53 50.29
N GLY A 263 -0.14 1.62 49.38
CA GLY A 263 -1.00 0.51 48.98
C GLY A 263 -2.10 0.90 48.00
N ARG A 264 -2.12 2.13 47.47
CA ARG A 264 -3.15 2.59 46.55
C ARG A 264 -2.75 2.30 45.12
N GLU A 265 -3.73 1.91 44.32
CA GLU A 265 -3.54 1.71 42.89
C GLU A 265 -3.40 3.05 42.16
N VAL A 266 -2.34 3.21 41.38
CA VAL A 266 -2.02 4.42 40.61
C VAL A 266 -1.65 4.03 39.20
N ILE A 267 -2.29 4.70 38.23
CA ILE A 267 -1.92 4.61 36.83
C ILE A 267 -0.81 5.62 36.51
N ARG A 268 0.31 5.14 35.98
CA ARG A 268 1.43 5.96 35.53
C ARG A 268 1.75 5.70 34.07
N LYS A 269 2.24 6.72 33.37
CA LYS A 269 2.70 6.57 31.98
C LYS A 269 3.97 5.72 31.95
N ARG A 270 4.11 4.84 30.96
CA ARG A 270 5.34 4.06 30.74
C ARG A 270 6.49 4.96 30.31
N GLU A 271 7.68 4.70 30.81
CA GLU A 271 8.94 5.26 30.30
C GLU A 271 9.56 4.25 29.34
N ALA A 272 9.88 4.69 28.12
CA ALA A 272 10.24 3.75 27.05
C ALA A 272 11.50 2.94 27.37
N GLU A 273 12.47 3.56 28.03
CA GLU A 273 13.75 2.93 28.41
C GLU A 273 13.62 1.94 29.57
N GLN A 274 12.75 2.23 30.55
CA GLN A 274 12.62 1.43 31.77
C GLN A 274 11.53 0.36 31.67
N ASP A 275 10.37 0.73 31.13
CA ASP A 275 9.17 -0.12 31.10
C ASP A 275 8.97 -0.83 29.76
N GLY A 276 9.77 -0.44 28.76
CA GLY A 276 9.57 -0.83 27.37
C GLY A 276 8.32 -0.21 26.74
N VAL A 277 8.28 -0.27 25.41
CA VAL A 277 7.09 -0.01 24.59
C VAL A 277 6.89 -1.15 23.59
N PRO A 278 5.65 -1.41 23.13
CA PRO A 278 5.41 -2.40 22.11
C PRO A 278 6.27 -2.16 20.85
N PRO A 279 6.72 -3.22 20.17
CA PRO A 279 7.44 -3.08 18.90
C PRO A 279 6.56 -2.38 17.86
N GLY A 280 7.19 -1.71 16.89
CA GLY A 280 6.51 -0.85 15.92
C GLY A 280 5.31 -1.49 15.22
N HIS A 281 5.41 -2.77 14.84
CA HIS A 281 4.35 -3.51 14.15
C HIS A 281 3.10 -3.78 15.03
N LEU A 282 3.23 -3.75 16.36
CA LEU A 282 2.09 -3.86 17.31
C LEU A 282 1.60 -2.51 17.81
N ARG A 283 2.38 -1.44 17.60
CA ARG A 283 2.17 -0.14 18.22
C ARG A 283 1.16 0.67 17.40
N LEU A 284 0.01 0.93 18.01
CA LEU A 284 -1.04 1.75 17.39
C LEU A 284 -0.61 3.22 17.32
N ALA A 285 -0.87 3.85 16.18
CA ALA A 285 -0.56 5.25 15.90
C ALA A 285 -1.79 6.18 15.96
N SER A 286 -2.98 5.65 15.73
CA SER A 286 -4.24 6.40 15.66
C SER A 286 -5.40 5.57 16.23
N PRO A 287 -6.40 6.20 16.89
CA PRO A 287 -7.66 5.53 17.24
C PRO A 287 -8.66 5.50 16.08
N TYR A 288 -8.32 6.10 14.93
CA TYR A 288 -9.20 6.21 13.75
C TYR A 288 -8.71 5.41 12.53
N ASP A 289 -7.43 5.05 12.52
CA ASP A 289 -6.84 4.14 11.53
C ASP A 289 -6.04 3.09 12.33
N PRO A 290 -6.63 1.89 12.56
CA PRO A 290 -6.02 0.86 13.39
C PRO A 290 -4.90 0.09 12.68
N ASP A 291 -4.73 0.27 11.37
CA ASP A 291 -3.76 -0.47 10.55
C ASP A 291 -2.52 0.38 10.23
N ALA A 292 -2.64 1.71 10.23
CA ALA A 292 -1.49 2.62 10.10
C ALA A 292 -0.40 2.35 11.15
N ARG A 293 0.85 2.28 10.69
CA ARG A 293 2.05 2.12 11.54
C ARG A 293 3.06 3.22 11.28
N TRP A 294 3.82 3.56 12.31
CA TRP A 294 5.02 4.38 12.16
C TRP A 294 6.15 3.55 11.57
N ALA A 295 6.80 4.08 10.55
CA ALA A 295 8.00 3.51 9.95
C ALA A 295 9.03 4.60 9.63
N ALA A 296 10.27 4.15 9.43
CA ALA A 296 11.39 5.00 9.10
C ALA A 296 12.25 4.34 8.02
N LYS A 297 12.82 5.14 7.12
CA LYS A 297 13.79 4.71 6.11
C LYS A 297 15.00 5.64 6.17
N GLY A 298 16.13 5.11 6.63
CA GLY A 298 17.28 5.93 6.99
C GLY A 298 16.98 6.83 8.20
N GLU A 299 17.71 7.93 8.31
CA GLU A 299 17.58 8.87 9.43
C GLU A 299 16.60 10.01 9.17
N ASP A 300 16.21 10.26 7.91
CA ASP A 300 15.46 11.46 7.53
C ASP A 300 14.00 11.21 7.13
N LEU A 301 13.65 9.99 6.70
CA LEU A 301 12.31 9.68 6.23
C LEU A 301 11.52 8.92 7.30
N PHE A 302 10.58 9.60 7.94
CA PHE A 302 9.60 9.02 8.87
C PHE A 302 8.18 9.24 8.36
N TRP A 303 7.33 8.23 8.45
CA TRP A 303 5.92 8.36 8.08
C TRP A 303 5.02 7.48 8.95
N CYS A 304 3.76 7.89 9.04
CA CYS A 304 2.66 7.12 9.61
C CYS A 304 1.75 6.64 8.48
N GLY A 305 1.61 5.33 8.31
CA GLY A 305 0.71 4.77 7.31
C GLY A 305 1.14 3.38 6.86
N TYR A 306 1.32 3.23 5.55
CA TYR A 306 1.49 1.95 4.87
C TYR A 306 2.71 1.98 3.95
N LYS A 307 2.98 0.83 3.34
CA LYS A 307 3.91 0.67 2.24
C LYS A 307 3.16 0.08 1.05
N ILE A 308 3.43 0.62 -0.12
CA ILE A 308 2.87 0.12 -1.38
C ILE A 308 4.01 -0.34 -2.26
N HIS A 309 3.87 -1.55 -2.78
CA HIS A 309 4.77 -2.17 -3.73
C HIS A 309 4.10 -2.11 -5.09
N LEU A 310 4.75 -1.43 -6.04
CA LEU A 310 4.26 -1.28 -7.40
C LEU A 310 5.12 -2.14 -8.31
N THR A 311 4.48 -3.00 -9.07
CA THR A 311 5.13 -3.74 -10.15
C THR A 311 4.72 -3.15 -11.48
N GLU A 312 5.69 -2.86 -12.34
CA GLU A 312 5.43 -2.39 -13.70
C GLU A 312 6.19 -3.21 -14.76
N SER A 313 5.62 -3.29 -15.96
CA SER A 313 6.33 -3.77 -17.14
C SER A 313 7.46 -2.82 -17.52
N CYS A 314 8.62 -3.39 -17.84
CA CYS A 314 9.81 -2.64 -18.21
C CYS A 314 10.58 -3.27 -19.37
N ASP A 315 9.87 -3.95 -20.26
CA ASP A 315 10.44 -4.48 -21.49
C ASP A 315 11.12 -3.37 -22.29
N THR A 316 12.32 -3.66 -22.78
CA THR A 316 13.00 -2.80 -23.75
C THR A 316 12.35 -3.01 -25.11
N PRO A 317 12.09 -1.94 -25.89
CA PRO A 317 11.68 -2.13 -27.28
C PRO A 317 12.70 -3.04 -27.97
N PRO A 318 12.26 -3.97 -28.84
CA PRO A 318 13.20 -4.69 -29.67
C PRO A 318 14.08 -3.66 -30.38
N GLU A 319 15.40 -3.88 -30.35
CA GLU A 319 16.32 -3.15 -31.22
C GLU A 319 15.90 -3.52 -32.64
N VAL A 320 15.01 -2.72 -33.24
CA VAL A 320 14.70 -2.85 -34.65
C VAL A 320 15.97 -2.40 -35.36
N GLU A 321 16.83 -3.33 -35.72
CA GLU A 321 17.72 -3.15 -36.86
C GLU A 321 16.78 -2.82 -38.02
N VAL A 322 16.71 -1.54 -38.36
CA VAL A 322 15.89 -1.07 -39.46
C VAL A 322 16.57 -1.56 -40.73
N GLU A 323 16.29 -2.79 -41.15
CA GLU A 323 16.40 -3.14 -42.55
C GLU A 323 15.33 -2.31 -43.27
N VAL A 324 15.77 -1.19 -43.83
CA VAL A 324 14.97 -0.35 -44.71
C VAL A 324 14.75 -1.16 -45.98
N GLU A 325 13.74 -2.03 -46.01
CA GLU A 325 13.21 -2.51 -47.28
C GLU A 325 12.57 -1.32 -47.99
N ALA A 326 13.14 -0.97 -49.14
CA ALA A 326 12.70 0.12 -49.99
C ALA A 326 11.29 -0.14 -50.52
N GLY A 327 10.26 0.28 -49.78
CA GLY A 327 8.87 0.24 -50.25
C GLY A 327 7.77 0.30 -49.20
N GLY A 328 8.06 0.04 -47.92
CA GLY A 328 7.08 0.13 -46.84
C GLY A 328 7.25 1.41 -46.03
N GLY A 329 6.24 2.28 -45.96
CA GLY A 329 6.26 3.42 -45.04
C GLY A 329 6.49 2.94 -43.59
N PRO A 330 7.16 3.74 -42.73
CA PRO A 330 7.49 3.31 -41.38
C PRO A 330 6.21 2.98 -40.61
N SER A 331 6.06 1.71 -40.22
CA SER A 331 5.08 1.32 -39.22
C SER A 331 5.46 2.04 -37.92
N PRO A 332 4.54 2.74 -37.23
CA PRO A 332 4.89 3.48 -36.03
C PRO A 332 5.47 2.50 -35.00
N VAL A 333 6.74 2.72 -34.63
CA VAL A 333 7.42 1.97 -33.57
C VAL A 333 6.62 2.18 -32.29
N ARG A 334 5.81 1.19 -31.94
CA ARG A 334 5.01 1.18 -30.71
C ARG A 334 6.00 0.96 -29.57
N LEU A 335 6.48 2.04 -28.96
CA LEU A 335 7.28 1.95 -27.73
C LEU A 335 6.51 1.07 -26.72
N PRO A 336 7.15 0.11 -26.06
CA PRO A 336 6.47 -0.72 -25.08
C PRO A 336 5.91 0.18 -23.98
N LEU A 337 4.59 0.11 -23.79
CA LEU A 337 3.94 0.81 -22.70
C LEU A 337 4.42 0.19 -21.39
N ARG A 338 4.85 1.05 -20.48
CA ARG A 338 5.14 0.67 -19.09
C ARG A 338 3.84 0.77 -18.31
N LEU A 339 3.27 -0.37 -17.98
CA LEU A 339 2.00 -0.47 -17.28
C LEU A 339 2.24 -1.08 -15.91
N ILE A 340 1.55 -0.56 -14.91
CA ILE A 340 1.51 -1.18 -13.58
C ILE A 340 0.74 -2.49 -13.70
N THR A 341 1.39 -3.60 -13.39
CA THR A 341 0.89 -4.98 -13.50
C THR A 341 0.50 -5.57 -12.15
N ASP A 342 1.01 -5.02 -11.05
CA ASP A 342 0.56 -5.37 -9.70
C ASP A 342 0.68 -4.18 -8.74
N VAL A 343 -0.24 -4.16 -7.78
CA VAL A 343 -0.23 -3.23 -6.65
C VAL A 343 -0.42 -4.07 -5.39
N HIS A 344 0.55 -4.02 -4.48
CA HIS A 344 0.51 -4.76 -3.22
C HIS A 344 0.77 -3.83 -2.04
N THR A 345 -0.21 -3.70 -1.14
CA THR A 345 -0.13 -2.84 0.03
C THR A 345 0.13 -3.66 1.28
N THR A 346 1.04 -3.19 2.14
CA THR A 346 1.37 -3.80 3.43
C THR A 346 1.40 -2.74 4.52
N ASP A 347 1.35 -3.16 5.79
CA ASP A 347 1.72 -2.29 6.91
C ASP A 347 3.12 -1.70 6.67
N ALA A 348 3.33 -0.45 7.09
CA ALA A 348 4.60 0.24 6.86
C ALA A 348 5.81 -0.48 7.49
N THR A 349 5.58 -1.28 8.53
CA THR A 349 6.61 -2.03 9.26
C THR A 349 7.00 -3.34 8.62
N VAL A 350 6.29 -3.81 7.59
CA VAL A 350 6.58 -5.07 6.91
C VAL A 350 7.85 -4.92 6.06
N PRO A 351 8.87 -5.77 6.22
CA PRO A 351 10.06 -5.77 5.36
C PRO A 351 9.73 -6.13 3.91
N ASP A 352 10.44 -5.54 2.96
CA ASP A 352 10.17 -5.70 1.51
C ASP A 352 10.29 -7.15 1.03
N VAL A 353 11.20 -7.93 1.63
CA VAL A 353 11.36 -9.38 1.37
C VAL A 353 10.06 -10.18 1.54
N ASN A 354 9.17 -9.74 2.44
CA ASN A 354 7.90 -10.43 2.68
C ASN A 354 6.84 -10.13 1.61
N ALA A 355 7.04 -9.09 0.78
CA ALA A 355 6.13 -8.76 -0.31
C ALA A 355 6.44 -9.56 -1.59
N THR A 356 7.65 -10.09 -1.75
CA THR A 356 8.11 -10.75 -2.99
C THR A 356 7.23 -11.92 -3.41
N ALA A 357 6.98 -12.88 -2.50
CA ALA A 357 6.16 -14.06 -2.83
C ALA A 357 4.69 -13.70 -3.13
N PRO A 358 3.99 -12.89 -2.30
CA PRO A 358 2.64 -12.42 -2.63
C PRO A 358 2.54 -11.72 -3.98
N ILE A 359 3.54 -10.89 -4.34
CA ILE A 359 3.58 -10.21 -5.64
C ILE A 359 3.72 -11.21 -6.78
N GLN A 360 4.62 -12.20 -6.67
CA GLN A 360 4.80 -13.22 -7.71
C GLN A 360 3.55 -14.11 -7.85
N GLU A 361 2.90 -14.48 -6.75
CA GLU A 361 1.63 -15.20 -6.75
C GLU A 361 0.51 -14.37 -7.43
N ASN A 362 0.44 -13.07 -7.12
CA ASN A 362 -0.49 -12.14 -7.76
C ASN A 362 -0.28 -12.05 -9.27
N LEU A 363 0.97 -11.97 -9.73
CA LEU A 363 1.29 -11.93 -11.14
C LEU A 363 0.95 -13.26 -11.83
N ALA A 364 1.19 -14.39 -11.16
CA ALA A 364 0.82 -15.71 -11.67
C ALA A 364 -0.70 -15.88 -11.81
N MET A 365 -1.49 -15.45 -10.83
CA MET A 365 -2.96 -15.48 -10.91
C MET A 365 -3.52 -14.64 -12.06
N ARG A 366 -2.75 -13.68 -12.58
CA ARG A 366 -3.13 -12.77 -13.67
C ARG A 366 -2.59 -13.18 -15.04
N ASP A 367 -1.94 -14.34 -15.14
CA ASP A 367 -1.18 -14.74 -16.33
C ASP A 367 -0.12 -13.69 -16.76
N LEU A 368 0.49 -13.02 -15.77
CA LEU A 368 1.50 -11.97 -15.95
C LEU A 368 2.82 -12.31 -15.26
N THR A 369 3.13 -13.59 -15.08
CA THR A 369 4.41 -14.03 -14.50
C THR A 369 5.59 -13.47 -15.31
N PRO A 370 6.53 -12.74 -14.68
CA PRO A 370 7.69 -12.22 -15.38
C PRO A 370 8.72 -13.31 -15.70
N GLY A 371 9.40 -13.20 -16.84
CA GLY A 371 10.59 -14.01 -17.11
C GLY A 371 11.81 -13.50 -16.35
N GLU A 372 11.92 -12.17 -16.23
CA GLU A 372 12.92 -11.48 -15.39
C GLU A 372 12.22 -10.51 -14.44
N HIS A 373 12.47 -10.67 -13.14
CA HIS A 373 11.89 -9.84 -12.09
C HIS A 373 12.98 -8.99 -11.43
N TYR A 374 13.00 -7.70 -11.78
CA TYR A 374 13.95 -6.71 -11.28
C TYR A 374 13.51 -6.19 -9.92
N LEU A 375 14.42 -6.29 -8.96
CA LEU A 375 14.14 -6.06 -7.55
C LEU A 375 15.31 -5.36 -6.87
N ASP A 376 14.99 -4.50 -5.91
CA ASP A 376 16.00 -3.90 -5.02
C ASP A 376 16.51 -4.91 -3.98
N ALA A 377 17.66 -4.61 -3.37
CA ALA A 377 18.35 -5.49 -2.41
C ALA A 377 17.53 -5.85 -1.16
N GLY A 378 16.40 -5.19 -0.91
CA GLY A 378 15.49 -5.47 0.19
C GLY A 378 14.49 -6.62 -0.06
N TYR A 379 14.30 -7.04 -1.32
CA TYR A 379 13.32 -8.05 -1.72
C TYR A 379 13.81 -9.51 -1.75
N PRO A 380 15.10 -9.83 -2.04
CA PRO A 380 15.51 -11.22 -2.20
C PRO A 380 15.82 -11.91 -0.88
N SER A 381 15.63 -13.23 -0.87
CA SER A 381 16.25 -14.17 0.07
C SER A 381 16.64 -15.43 -0.69
N ALA A 382 17.53 -16.26 -0.13
CA ALA A 382 17.94 -17.51 -0.80
C ALA A 382 16.74 -18.44 -1.10
N ALA A 383 15.78 -18.52 -0.15
CA ALA A 383 14.57 -19.31 -0.34
C ALA A 383 13.67 -18.73 -1.44
N LEU A 384 13.52 -17.40 -1.51
CA LEU A 384 12.72 -16.73 -2.55
C LEU A 384 13.34 -16.89 -3.94
N ILE A 385 14.66 -16.80 -4.06
CA ILE A 385 15.37 -17.02 -5.33
C ILE A 385 15.14 -18.45 -5.82
N GLN A 386 15.22 -19.44 -4.93
CA GLN A 386 14.95 -20.83 -5.27
C GLN A 386 13.48 -21.04 -5.69
N ALA A 387 12.54 -20.45 -4.95
CA ALA A 387 11.11 -20.55 -5.27
C ALA A 387 10.79 -19.88 -6.62
N ALA A 388 11.31 -18.70 -6.89
CA ALA A 388 11.17 -17.99 -8.16
C ALA A 388 11.70 -18.84 -9.32
N ALA A 389 12.86 -19.48 -9.16
CA ALA A 389 13.42 -20.37 -10.18
C ALA A 389 12.51 -21.58 -10.49
N THR A 390 11.81 -22.14 -9.50
CA THR A 390 10.81 -23.21 -9.74
C THR A 390 9.58 -22.72 -10.52
N GLN A 391 9.32 -21.41 -10.50
CA GLN A 391 8.26 -20.76 -11.29
C GLN A 391 8.79 -20.18 -12.61
N HIS A 392 10.02 -20.51 -13.01
CA HIS A 392 10.70 -19.96 -14.19
C HIS A 392 10.89 -18.44 -14.17
N ILE A 393 10.96 -17.84 -12.99
CA ILE A 393 11.22 -16.41 -12.79
C ILE A 393 12.71 -16.21 -12.48
N THR A 394 13.40 -15.40 -13.29
CA THR A 394 14.78 -14.97 -13.00
C THR A 394 14.74 -13.71 -12.15
N MET A 395 15.05 -13.80 -10.86
CA MET A 395 15.18 -12.62 -10.01
C MET A 395 16.50 -11.89 -10.31
N VAL A 396 16.41 -10.61 -10.65
CA VAL A 396 17.55 -9.73 -10.91
C VAL A 396 17.62 -8.69 -9.80
N THR A 397 18.59 -8.86 -8.90
CA THR A 397 18.74 -8.01 -7.71
C THR A 397 20.20 -7.64 -7.50
N PRO A 398 20.51 -6.45 -6.95
CA PRO A 398 21.83 -6.16 -6.42
C PRO A 398 22.22 -7.22 -5.38
N ALA A 399 23.50 -7.61 -5.38
CA ALA A 399 24.03 -8.48 -4.34
C ALA A 399 23.91 -7.76 -2.98
N PRO A 400 23.35 -8.41 -1.95
CA PRO A 400 23.31 -7.80 -0.63
C PRO A 400 24.75 -7.54 -0.14
N PRO A 401 25.00 -6.41 0.56
CA PRO A 401 26.30 -6.15 1.14
C PRO A 401 26.67 -7.27 2.13
N ASP A 402 27.90 -7.75 2.05
CA ASP A 402 28.41 -8.79 2.95
C ASP A 402 28.53 -8.20 4.37
N THR A 403 27.58 -8.55 5.22
CA THR A 403 27.50 -8.09 6.62
C THR A 403 28.09 -9.10 7.59
N SER A 404 28.72 -10.17 7.10
CA SER A 404 29.32 -11.21 7.94
C SER A 404 30.42 -10.62 8.83
N PRO A 405 30.61 -11.14 10.05
CA PRO A 405 31.74 -10.77 10.89
C PRO A 405 33.09 -10.87 10.16
N GLN A 406 33.22 -11.86 9.26
CA GLN A 406 34.41 -12.13 8.45
C GLN A 406 34.67 -11.06 7.38
N ALA A 407 33.61 -10.47 6.81
CA ALA A 407 33.72 -9.33 5.90
C ALA A 407 33.99 -8.02 6.63
N ARG A 408 33.55 -7.90 7.89
CA ARG A 408 33.86 -6.74 8.76
C ARG A 408 35.30 -6.75 9.29
N THR A 409 35.96 -7.90 9.35
CA THR A 409 37.34 -8.06 9.85
C THR A 409 38.41 -8.07 8.76
N ASP A 410 38.06 -7.85 7.48
CA ASP A 410 38.98 -7.78 6.33
C ASP A 410 39.95 -8.97 6.18
N THR A 411 39.62 -10.11 6.80
CA THR A 411 40.52 -11.28 6.98
C THR A 411 39.93 -12.59 6.46
N GLY A 412 38.72 -12.55 5.89
CA GLY A 412 38.07 -13.69 5.23
C GLY A 412 38.06 -13.56 3.70
N TYR A 413 37.76 -14.67 3.01
CA TYR A 413 37.47 -14.65 1.57
C TYR A 413 36.19 -13.83 1.32
N ALA A 414 36.35 -12.53 1.06
CA ALA A 414 35.25 -11.63 0.71
C ALA A 414 34.66 -11.99 -0.66
N SER A 415 33.37 -11.72 -0.88
CA SER A 415 32.73 -11.85 -2.21
C SER A 415 33.36 -10.94 -3.28
N THR A 416 34.28 -10.05 -2.90
CA THR A 416 35.00 -9.09 -3.74
C THR A 416 36.52 -9.35 -3.82
N GLY A 417 37.03 -10.42 -3.20
CA GLY A 417 38.47 -10.70 -3.14
C GLY A 417 39.03 -11.40 -4.39
N LYS A 418 39.90 -10.72 -5.15
CA LYS A 418 40.79 -11.36 -6.16
C LYS A 418 41.63 -12.45 -5.47
N PRO A 419 41.77 -13.67 -6.04
CA PRO A 419 42.70 -14.64 -5.48
C PRO A 419 44.14 -14.19 -5.72
N ALA A 420 44.86 -13.90 -4.63
CA ALA A 420 46.31 -13.75 -4.66
C ALA A 420 46.94 -15.08 -5.12
N ARG A 421 47.63 -15.01 -6.24
CA ARG A 421 48.38 -16.11 -6.85
C ARG A 421 49.55 -16.46 -5.93
N SER A 422 49.43 -17.55 -5.17
CA SER A 422 50.55 -18.14 -4.43
C SER A 422 51.16 -19.28 -5.23
N THR A 423 52.46 -19.18 -5.48
CA THR A 423 53.30 -20.14 -6.19
C THR A 423 53.87 -21.23 -5.25
N ALA A 424 53.79 -22.47 -5.74
CA ALA A 424 54.64 -23.64 -5.48
C ALA A 424 54.45 -24.49 -4.19
N PRO A 425 54.67 -25.83 -4.28
CA PRO A 425 54.20 -26.81 -3.31
C PRO A 425 55.29 -27.24 -2.31
N ARG A 426 54.92 -27.54 -1.08
CA ARG A 426 55.77 -28.35 -0.18
C ARG A 426 54.91 -29.22 0.73
N ALA A 427 55.17 -30.52 0.68
CA ALA A 427 54.50 -31.57 1.41
C ALA A 427 54.93 -31.60 2.90
N GLY A 428 53.98 -31.96 3.79
CA GLY A 428 54.20 -32.26 5.22
C GLY A 428 52.87 -32.55 5.92
N PRO A 429 52.79 -33.47 6.90
CA PRO A 429 51.60 -34.28 7.18
C PRO A 429 50.54 -33.60 8.06
N ALA A 430 49.29 -34.04 7.90
CA ALA A 430 48.12 -33.64 8.67
C ALA A 430 48.20 -34.01 10.16
N PRO A 431 47.43 -33.31 11.01
CA PRO A 431 46.49 -34.06 11.84
C PRO A 431 45.06 -33.45 11.88
N ALA A 432 44.11 -34.39 11.84
CA ALA A 432 42.79 -34.41 12.47
C ALA A 432 41.83 -33.21 12.34
N GLY A 433 40.79 -33.45 11.54
CA GLY A 433 39.41 -33.24 11.98
C GLY A 433 38.79 -31.89 11.66
N THR A 434 38.15 -31.77 10.49
CA THR A 434 36.71 -31.46 10.32
C THR A 434 36.42 -31.55 8.82
N ARG A 435 35.46 -32.39 8.42
CA ARG A 435 35.02 -32.50 7.02
C ARG A 435 34.06 -31.35 6.71
N SER A 436 34.40 -30.49 5.75
CA SER A 436 33.44 -29.75 4.95
C SER A 436 33.38 -30.37 3.55
N SER A 437 32.20 -30.85 3.18
CA SER A 437 31.87 -31.29 1.82
C SER A 437 31.30 -30.11 1.06
N ASN A 438 32.03 -29.61 0.07
CA ASN A 438 31.54 -29.16 -1.24
C ASN A 438 32.64 -28.38 -1.96
N THR A 439 33.37 -29.06 -2.83
CA THR A 439 34.14 -28.43 -3.90
C THR A 439 33.34 -28.56 -5.19
N ALA A 440 32.74 -27.47 -5.64
CA ALA A 440 32.29 -27.34 -7.02
C ALA A 440 33.24 -26.33 -7.71
N THR A 441 33.98 -26.81 -8.70
CA THR A 441 34.92 -26.02 -9.48
C THR A 441 34.16 -25.33 -10.61
N THR A 442 34.11 -23.99 -10.61
CA THR A 442 33.63 -23.19 -11.74
C THR A 442 34.79 -22.39 -12.35
N ARG A 443 35.00 -22.57 -13.66
CA ARG A 443 35.90 -21.73 -14.46
C ARG A 443 35.20 -20.41 -14.78
N SER A 444 35.90 -19.30 -14.57
CA SER A 444 35.41 -17.94 -14.81
C SER A 444 35.64 -17.48 -16.25
N SER A 445 34.65 -16.79 -16.82
CA SER A 445 34.84 -15.70 -17.77
C SER A 445 34.19 -14.44 -17.18
N SER A 446 34.93 -13.34 -17.21
CA SER A 446 34.74 -12.07 -16.50
C SER A 446 33.57 -11.21 -17.02
N ILE A 447 32.74 -10.66 -16.11
CA ILE A 447 32.03 -9.35 -16.13
C ILE A 447 31.37 -9.16 -14.73
N SER A 448 31.15 -7.91 -14.28
CA SER A 448 30.61 -7.44 -12.97
C SER A 448 29.52 -8.30 -12.32
N PRO A 449 29.42 -8.39 -10.98
CA PRO A 449 28.57 -9.38 -10.33
C PRO A 449 27.12 -8.90 -10.22
N ALA A 450 26.31 -9.22 -11.22
CA ALA A 450 24.89 -9.47 -11.02
C ALA A 450 24.73 -10.97 -10.69
N ALA A 451 24.10 -11.30 -9.56
CA ALA A 451 23.78 -12.69 -9.26
C ALA A 451 22.64 -13.14 -10.19
N THR A 452 22.97 -13.86 -11.25
CA THR A 452 22.01 -14.41 -12.21
C THR A 452 21.99 -15.93 -12.02
N ALA A 453 20.82 -16.52 -11.77
CA ALA A 453 20.66 -17.98 -11.67
C ALA A 453 19.52 -18.44 -12.58
N GLY A 454 19.86 -19.15 -13.67
CA GLY A 454 18.92 -19.75 -14.62
C GLY A 454 19.64 -20.74 -15.56
N PRO A 455 18.93 -21.68 -16.23
CA PRO A 455 19.54 -22.66 -17.12
C PRO A 455 20.03 -22.02 -18.43
N ALA A 456 21.28 -22.34 -18.84
CA ALA A 456 21.94 -21.73 -20.00
C ALA A 456 21.57 -22.43 -21.35
N PRO A 457 21.30 -21.69 -22.44
CA PRO A 457 21.23 -22.24 -23.80
C PRO A 457 22.61 -22.23 -24.51
N PRO A 458 22.81 -22.97 -25.62
CA PRO A 458 24.12 -23.10 -26.28
C PRO A 458 24.56 -21.81 -27.02
N ALA A 459 25.88 -21.58 -27.00
CA ALA A 459 26.53 -20.33 -27.38
C ALA A 459 26.51 -20.02 -28.90
N SER A 460 26.22 -18.75 -29.22
CA SER A 460 26.56 -18.09 -30.49
C SER A 460 27.16 -16.71 -30.16
N SER A 461 28.26 -16.36 -30.82
CA SER A 461 29.11 -15.20 -30.54
C SER A 461 28.58 -13.89 -31.15
N ALA A 462 28.36 -12.87 -30.33
CA ALA A 462 28.08 -11.49 -30.72
C ALA A 462 28.77 -10.49 -29.76
N PRO A 463 29.07 -9.23 -30.18
CA PRO A 463 29.93 -8.29 -29.45
C PRO A 463 29.24 -7.67 -28.21
N PRO A 464 29.97 -7.02 -27.28
CA PRO A 464 29.45 -6.71 -25.95
C PRO A 464 28.41 -5.57 -25.94
N PRO A 465 27.35 -5.64 -25.10
CA PRO A 465 26.41 -4.54 -24.95
C PRO A 465 26.99 -3.42 -24.08
N GLY A 466 26.59 -2.19 -24.41
CA GLY A 466 26.87 -0.98 -23.64
C GLY A 466 26.21 -0.97 -22.26
N ALA A 467 26.68 -0.06 -21.42
CA ALA A 467 26.35 0.05 -20.00
C ALA A 467 24.83 -0.05 -19.68
N ALA A 468 24.51 -0.87 -18.68
CA ALA A 468 23.16 -0.99 -18.13
C ALA A 468 22.65 0.35 -17.58
N PRO A 469 21.38 0.73 -17.84
CA PRO A 469 20.80 1.93 -17.28
C PRO A 469 20.58 1.74 -15.77
N ALA A 470 21.01 2.72 -14.97
CA ALA A 470 20.74 2.76 -13.54
C ALA A 470 19.22 2.74 -13.27
N CYS A 471 18.78 1.99 -12.26
CA CYS A 471 17.41 2.04 -11.77
C CYS A 471 17.08 3.48 -11.33
N SER A 472 16.29 4.17 -12.15
CA SER A 472 15.66 5.42 -11.74
C SER A 472 14.57 5.08 -10.71
N ARG A 473 14.73 5.63 -9.50
CA ARG A 473 13.74 5.56 -8.42
C ARG A 473 12.43 6.16 -8.88
N PHE A 474 11.31 5.62 -8.41
CA PHE A 474 10.02 6.30 -8.52
C PHE A 474 10.09 7.68 -7.86
N SER A 475 9.96 8.74 -8.65
CA SER A 475 9.68 10.07 -8.11
C SER A 475 8.19 10.10 -7.77
N PRO A 476 7.79 10.33 -6.51
CA PRO A 476 6.39 10.52 -6.20
C PRO A 476 5.89 11.75 -6.97
N ALA A 477 4.82 11.59 -7.74
CA ALA A 477 3.95 12.72 -8.03
C ALA A 477 3.55 13.28 -6.66
N SER A 478 3.98 14.51 -6.39
CA SER A 478 3.69 15.22 -5.16
C SER A 478 2.17 15.34 -5.02
N PHE A 479 1.58 14.50 -4.17
CA PHE A 479 0.25 14.73 -3.60
C PHE A 479 0.34 15.93 -2.65
N THR A 480 0.49 17.12 -3.23
CA THR A 480 0.31 18.38 -2.52
C THR A 480 -1.19 18.62 -2.37
N ARG A 481 -1.72 18.42 -1.17
CA ARG A 481 -3.03 18.96 -0.82
C ARG A 481 -2.95 20.49 -0.66
N PRO A 482 -4.03 21.22 -0.96
CA PRO A 482 -4.18 22.63 -0.60
C PRO A 482 -4.20 22.85 0.92
#